data_AF-A0A7Y1U207-F1
#
_entry.id   AF-A0A7Y1U207-F1
#
_cell.length_a   1.000
_cell.length_b   1.000
_cell.length_c   1.000
_cell.angle_alpha   90.00
_cell.angle_beta   90.00
_cell.angle_gamma   90.00
#
_symmetry.space_group_name_H-M   'P 1'
#
loop_
_entity.id
_entity.type
_entity.pdbx_description
1 polymer ?
#
loop_
_entity_poly.entity_id
_entity_poly.type
_entity_poly.pdbx_seq_one_letter_code
_entity_poly.pdbx_strand_id
1 'polypeptide(L)' 'EAGATIASIFDPFGKRLGRITARSNGLVIGHTQHPLVNRGDAVAHLAEI' A
#
# COMPACT_ATOMS: atom_id res chain seq x y z
N GLU A 1 -10.03 -6.32 -4.78
CA GLU A 1 -10.58 -7.44 -3.99
C GLU A 1 -9.78 -7.60 -2.70
N ALA A 2 -10.40 -8.16 -1.65
CA ALA A 2 -9.73 -8.47 -0.40
C ALA A 2 -8.51 -9.37 -0.66
N GLY A 3 -7.40 -9.07 -0.01
CA GLY A 3 -6.12 -9.76 -0.20
C GLY A 3 -5.32 -9.32 -1.42
N ALA A 4 -5.88 -8.54 -2.35
CA ALA A 4 -5.14 -8.03 -3.51
C ALA A 4 -3.98 -7.13 -3.07
N THR A 5 -2.86 -7.17 -3.79
CA THR A 5 -1.71 -6.29 -3.51
C THR A 5 -2.03 -4.87 -3.96
N ILE A 6 -1.92 -3.91 -3.05
CA ILE A 6 -2.14 -2.48 -3.30
C ILE A 6 -0.80 -1.76 -3.51
N ALA A 7 0.22 -2.12 -2.75
CA ALA A 7 1.56 -1.51 -2.84
C ALA A 7 2.67 -2.50 -2.48
N SER A 8 3.90 -2.20 -2.88
CA SER A 8 5.11 -2.93 -2.50
C SER A 8 6.12 -1.97 -1.90
N ILE A 9 6.76 -2.38 -0.81
CA ILE A 9 7.82 -1.61 -0.15
C ILE A 9 9.17 -2.21 -0.52
N PHE A 10 10.10 -1.35 -0.93
CA PHE A 10 11.47 -1.70 -1.25
C PHE A 10 12.43 -0.96 -0.32
N ASP A 11 13.57 -1.57 -0.04
CA ASP A 11 14.68 -0.84 0.54
C ASP A 11 15.35 0.05 -0.53
N PRO A 12 16.25 0.97 -0.13
CA PRO A 12 16.93 1.86 -1.07
C PRO A 12 17.78 1.15 -2.14
N PHE A 13 18.08 -0.14 -1.95
CA PHE A 13 18.86 -0.96 -2.87
C PHE A 13 17.97 -1.84 -3.77
N GLY A 14 16.65 -1.64 -3.74
CA GLY A 14 15.69 -2.35 -4.59
C GLY A 14 15.27 -3.73 -4.07
N LYS A 15 15.68 -4.12 -2.86
CA LYS A 15 15.20 -5.37 -2.24
C LYS A 15 13.77 -5.16 -1.74
N ARG A 16 12.85 -6.05 -2.12
CA ARG A 16 11.46 -6.00 -1.63
C ARG A 16 11.42 -6.36 -0.14
N LEU A 17 10.98 -5.41 0.68
CA LEU A 17 10.78 -5.57 2.12
C LEU A 17 9.40 -6.17 2.44
N GLY A 18 8.39 -5.86 1.63
CA GLY A 18 7.03 -6.35 1.89
C GLY A 18 6.01 -5.89 0.86
N ARG A 19 4.77 -6.34 1.06
CA ARG A 19 3.59 -5.94 0.28
C ARG A 19 2.51 -5.45 1.24
N ILE A 20 1.73 -4.48 0.77
CA ILE A 20 0.51 -4.02 1.45
C ILE A 20 -0.66 -4.60 0.67
N THR A 21 -1.54 -5.31 1.37
CA THR A 21 -2.71 -5.97 0.78
C THR A 21 -4.00 -5.28 1.21
N ALA A 22 -5.01 -5.36 0.36
CA ALA A 22 -6.37 -4.91 0.67
C ALA A 22 -6.94 -5.73 1.82
N ARG A 23 -7.46 -5.06 2.86
CA ARG A 23 -8.08 -5.73 4.01
C ARG A 23 -9.50 -6.19 3.74
N SER A 24 -10.17 -5.54 2.80
CA SER A 24 -11.57 -5.76 2.42
C SER A 24 -11.73 -5.53 0.91
N ASN A 25 -12.90 -5.89 0.38
CA ASN A 25 -13.28 -5.44 -0.96
C ASN A 25 -13.55 -3.94 -0.92
N GLY A 26 -13.15 -3.24 -1.97
CA GLY A 26 -13.23 -1.79 -1.96
C GLY A 26 -12.55 -1.12 -3.14
N LEU A 27 -12.59 0.21 -3.11
CA LEU A 27 -11.97 1.11 -4.09
C LEU A 27 -10.86 1.92 -3.43
N VAL A 28 -9.69 1.98 -4.05
CA VAL A 28 -8.63 2.92 -3.62
C VAL A 28 -9.05 4.33 -3.98
N ILE A 29 -9.27 5.17 -2.97
CA ILE A 29 -9.72 6.57 -3.15
C ILE A 29 -8.58 7.58 -2.98
N GLY A 30 -7.39 7.13 -2.59
CA GLY A 30 -6.21 7.97 -2.49
C GLY A 30 -4.97 7.16 -2.16
N HIS A 31 -3.80 7.67 -2.54
CA HIS A 31 -2.51 7.07 -2.21
C HIS A 31 -1.44 8.16 -2.04
N THR A 32 -0.36 7.83 -1.34
CA THR A 32 0.79 8.74 -1.25
C THR A 32 1.47 8.89 -2.61
N GLN A 33 1.85 10.11 -2.94
CA GLN A 33 2.64 10.44 -4.14
C GLN A 33 4.14 10.48 -3.82
N HIS A 34 4.52 10.61 -2.54
CA HIS A 34 5.92 10.60 -2.15
C HIS A 34 6.42 9.15 -2.08
N PRO A 35 7.51 8.81 -2.80
CA PRO A 35 7.98 7.43 -2.91
C PRO A 35 8.68 6.92 -1.64
N LEU A 36 9.17 7.83 -0.78
CA LEU A 36 9.76 7.50 0.50
C LEU A 36 8.67 7.44 1.56
N VAL A 37 8.59 6.31 2.26
CA VAL A 37 7.63 6.09 3.34
C VAL A 37 8.33 5.42 4.52
N ASN A 38 7.88 5.74 5.73
CA ASN A 38 8.33 5.16 6.97
C ASN A 38 7.33 4.13 7.50
N ARG A 39 7.76 3.36 8.50
CA ARG A 39 6.86 2.44 9.20
C ARG A 39 5.77 3.24 9.90
N GLY A 40 4.51 2.89 9.62
CA GLY A 40 3.33 3.53 10.19
C GLY A 40 2.70 4.56 9.26
N ASP A 41 3.36 4.94 8.16
CA ASP A 41 2.80 5.87 7.19
C ASP A 41 1.62 5.24 6.45
N ALA A 42 0.58 6.05 6.21
CA ALA A 42 -0.53 5.68 5.36
C ALA A 42 -0.10 5.72 3.89
N VAL A 43 -0.15 4.57 3.21
CA VAL A 43 0.23 4.46 1.78
C VAL A 43 -0.97 4.60 0.85
N ALA A 44 -2.14 4.10 1.26
CA ALA A 44 -3.38 4.16 0.50
C ALA A 44 -4.61 4.21 1.41
N HIS A 45 -5.68 4.85 0.91
CA HIS A 45 -7.01 4.86 1.51
C HIS A 45 -7.93 3.96 0.70
N LEU A 46 -8.57 3.00 1.37
CA LEU A 46 -9.52 2.06 0.77
C LEU A 46 -10.92 2.41 1.28
N ALA A 47 -11.85 2.70 0.36
CA ALA A 47 -13.27 2.80 0.66
C ALA A 47 -13.91 1.42 0.49
N GLU A 48 -14.65 0.95 1.49
CA GLU A 48 -15.32 -0.36 1.47
C GLU A 48 -16.62 -0.33 0.66
N ILE A 49 -17.02 -1.50 0.13
CA ILE A 49 -18.25 -1.72 -0.65
C ILE A 49 -19.00 -2.89 -0.04
#